data_AF-A0A4R2CXZ0-F1
#
_entry.id   AF-A0A4R2CXZ0-F1
#
_cell.length_a   1.000
_cell.length_b   1.000
_cell.length_c   1.000
_cell.angle_alpha   90.00
_cell.angle_beta   90.00
_cell.angle_gamma   90.00
#
_symmetry.space_group_name_H-M   'P 1'
#
loop_
_entity.id
_entity.type
_entity.pdbx_description
1 polymer ?
#
loop_
_entity_poly.entity_id
_entity_poly.type
_entity_poly.pdbx_seq_one_letter_code
_entity_poly.pdbx_strand_id
1 'polypeptide(L)' 'MLETPVIIGIGSICVGFVFFLAAASGARAKWNRKVTITLFVVAIVFMTVIPVIGAVGFAA' A
#
# COMPACT_ATOMS: atom_id res chain seq x y z
N MET A 1 6.76 21.43 10.68
CA MET A 1 6.48 20.23 11.50
C MET A 1 5.66 19.33 10.62
N LEU A 2 6.15 18.14 10.26
CA LEU A 2 5.41 17.28 9.35
C LEU A 2 4.19 16.76 10.12
N GLU A 3 3.00 17.15 9.67
CA GLU A 3 1.73 16.76 10.29
C GLU A 3 1.73 15.23 10.45
N THR A 4 1.44 14.74 11.67
CA THR A 4 1.29 13.32 11.98
C THR A 4 0.54 12.49 10.90
N PRO A 5 -0.55 12.97 10.27
CA PRO A 5 -1.20 12.27 9.15
C PRO A 5 -0.29 12.02 7.95
N VAL A 6 0.60 12.96 7.62
CA VAL A 6 1.52 12.86 6.48
C VAL A 6 2.57 11.78 6.75
N ILE A 7 3.07 11.69 7.98
CA ILE A 7 3.99 10.63 8.41
C ILE A 7 3.32 9.25 8.30
N ILE A 8 2.06 9.14 8.74
CA ILE A 8 1.28 7.90 8.65
C ILE A 8 1.03 7.53 7.18
N GLY A 9 0.71 8.51 6.33
CA GLY A 9 0.54 8.31 4.89
C GLY A 9 1.81 7.79 4.23
N ILE A 10 2.96 8.40 4.49
CA ILE A 10 4.26 7.97 3.96
C ILE A 10 4.59 6.54 4.43
N GLY A 11 4.39 6.25 5.72
CA GLY A 11 4.60 4.90 6.27
C GLY A 11 3.73 3.84 5.58
N SER A 12 2.45 4.15 5.37
CA SER A 12 1.52 3.25 4.68
C SER A 12 1.91 2.99 3.23
N ILE A 13 2.33 4.03 2.51
CA ILE A 13 2.82 3.93 1.13
C ILE A 13 4.07 3.03 1.08
N CYS A 14 5.02 3.20 1.99
CA CYS A 14 6.20 2.34 2.07
C CYS A 14 5.82 0.87 2.25
N VAL A 15 4.88 0.57 3.15
CA VAL A 15 4.37 -0.80 3.35
C VAL A 15 3.69 -1.33 2.09
N GLY A 16 2.85 -0.53 1.44
CA GLY A 16 2.23 -0.88 0.16
C GLY A 16 3.25 -1.19 -0.93
N PHE A 17 4.37 -0.46 -0.99
CA PHE A 17 5.44 -0.69 -1.97
C PHE A 17 6.14 -2.02 -1.74
N VAL A 18 6.37 -2.41 -0.48
CA VAL A 18 6.94 -3.72 -0.14
C VAL A 18 6.01 -4.85 -0.59
N PHE A 19 4.70 -4.72 -0.35
CA PHE A 19 3.72 -5.68 -0.85
C PHE A 19 3.67 -5.74 -2.38
N PHE A 20 3.80 -4.59 -3.04
CA PHE A 20 3.86 -4.52 -4.50
C PHE A 20 5.10 -5.23 -5.06
N LEU A 21 6.27 -5.00 -4.46
CA LEU A 21 7.52 -5.69 -4.82
C LEU A 21 7.44 -7.21 -4.56
N ALA A 22 6.81 -7.62 -3.46
CA ALA A 22 6.55 -9.02 -3.16
C ALA A 22 5.60 -9.65 -4.20
N ALA A 23 4.54 -8.95 -4.59
CA ALA A 23 3.63 -9.39 -5.66
C ALA A 23 4.36 -9.49 -7.01
N ALA A 24 5.17 -8.49 -7.38
CA ALA A 24 5.95 -8.49 -8.62
C ALA A 24 6.99 -9.63 -8.65
N SER A 25 7.65 -9.88 -7.52
CA SER A 25 8.60 -10.99 -7.36
C SER A 25 7.87 -12.34 -7.44
N GLY A 26 6.72 -12.47 -6.77
CA GLY A 26 5.88 -13.66 -6.86
C GLY A 26 5.33 -13.92 -8.27
N ALA A 27 5.02 -12.86 -9.02
CA ALA A 27 4.62 -12.96 -10.43
C ALA A 27 5.76 -13.52 -11.29
N ARG A 28 7.00 -13.05 -11.08
CA ARG A 28 8.19 -13.54 -11.79
C ARG A 28 8.56 -14.97 -11.38
N ALA A 29 8.43 -15.30 -10.11
CA ALA A 29 8.72 -16.62 -9.55
C ALA A 29 7.59 -17.65 -9.81
N LYS A 30 6.57 -17.30 -10.59
CA LYS A 30 5.38 -18.13 -10.87
C LYS A 30 4.72 -18.69 -9.60
N TRP A 31 4.61 -17.85 -8.56
CA TRP A 31 3.80 -18.18 -7.39
C TRP A 31 2.34 -18.39 -7.78
N ASN A 32 1.57 -18.98 -6.86
CA ASN A 32 0.14 -19.15 -7.05
C ASN A 32 -0.52 -17.83 -7.45
N ARG A 33 -1.17 -17.84 -8.62
CA ARG A 33 -1.77 -16.64 -9.23
C ARG A 33 -2.71 -15.90 -8.28
N LYS A 34 -3.46 -16.65 -7.46
CA LYS A 34 -4.31 -16.10 -6.39
C LYS A 34 -3.49 -15.32 -5.35
N VAL A 35 -2.38 -15.86 -4.88
CA VAL A 35 -1.54 -15.21 -3.85
C VAL A 35 -0.96 -13.90 -4.39
N THR A 36 -0.43 -13.92 -5.62
CA THR A 36 0.10 -12.72 -6.28
C THR A 36 -0.96 -11.62 -6.45
N ILE A 37 -2.17 -11.99 -6.89
CA ILE A 37 -3.27 -11.05 -7.05
C ILE A 37 -3.70 -10.49 -5.69
N THR A 38 -3.83 -11.31 -4.65
CA THR A 38 -4.18 -10.84 -3.31
C THR A 38 -3.14 -9.86 -2.78
N LEU A 39 -1.84 -10.17 -2.90
CA LEU A 39 -0.77 -9.26 -2.47
C LEU A 39 -0.81 -7.93 -3.22
N PHE A 40 -1.11 -7.96 -4.51
CA PHE A 40 -1.24 -6.77 -5.34
C PHE A 40 -2.44 -5.90 -4.92
N VAL A 41 -3.60 -6.51 -4.68
CA VAL A 41 -4.80 -5.81 -4.19
C VAL A 41 -4.53 -5.18 -2.82
N VAL A 42 -3.88 -5.91 -1.91
CA VAL A 42 -3.50 -5.39 -0.59
C VAL A 42 -2.54 -4.20 -0.72
N ALA A 43 -1.56 -4.28 -1.63
CA ALA A 43 -0.65 -3.17 -1.91
C ALA A 43 -1.40 -1.90 -2.36
N ILE A 44 -2.37 -2.06 -3.26
CA ILE A 44 -3.20 -0.93 -3.73
C ILE A 44 -4.01 -0.33 -2.59
N VAL A 45 -4.63 -1.15 -1.74
CA VAL A 45 -5.41 -0.66 -0.59
C VAL A 45 -4.53 0.16 0.35
N PHE A 46 -3.32 -0.31 0.68
CA PHE A 46 -2.38 0.43 1.53
C PHE A 46 -1.85 1.72 0.89
N MET A 47 -1.73 1.74 -0.45
CA MET A 47 -1.31 2.91 -1.23
C MET A 47 -2.38 3.98 -1.41
N THR A 48 -3.66 3.59 -1.38
CA THR A 48 -4.77 4.47 -1.76
C THR A 48 -5.70 4.76 -0.60
N VAL A 49 -6.26 3.74 0.03
CA VAL A 49 -7.29 3.90 1.06
C VAL A 49 -6.73 4.60 2.29
N ILE A 50 -5.56 4.18 2.78
CA ILE A 50 -4.98 4.75 4.00
C ILE A 50 -4.54 6.22 3.82
N PRO A 51 -3.80 6.60 2.74
CA PRO A 51 -3.46 7.99 2.49
C PRO A 51 -4.69 8.86 2.20
N VAL A 52 -5.70 8.32 1.51
CA VAL A 52 -6.95 9.05 1.23
C VAL A 52 -7.73 9.30 2.52
N ILE A 53 -7.84 8.33 3.43
CA ILE A 53 -8.47 8.55 4.74
C ILE A 53 -7.69 9.60 5.54
N GLY A 54 -6.36 9.52 5.53
CA GLY A 54 -5.51 10.51 6.19
C GLY A 54 -5.68 11.92 5.61
N ALA A 55 -5.85 12.04 4.29
CA ALA A 55 -6.06 13.31 3.61
C ALA A 55 -7.49 13.86 3.81
N VAL A 56 -8.52 13.04 3.66
CA VAL A 56 -9.93 13.43 3.79
C VAL A 56 -10.28 13.73 5.25
N GLY A 57 -9.77 12.93 6.20
CA GLY A 57 -9.99 13.13 7.64
C GLY A 57 -9.30 14.38 8.20
N PHE A 58 -8.29 14.92 7.51
CA PHE A 58 -7.69 16.23 7.84
C PHE A 58 -8.30 17.39 7.06
N ALA A 59 -9.03 17.12 5.98
CA ALA A 59 -9.72 18.13 5.18
C ALA A 59 -11.14 18.47 5.71
N ALA A 60 -11.65 17.71 6.68
CA ALA A 60 -12.94 17.92 7.35
C ALA A 60 -12.74 18.55 8.73
#